data_AF-A0A1G6IBH7-F1
#
_entry.id   AF-A0A1G6IBH7-F1
#
_cell.length_a   1.000
_cell.length_b   1.000
_cell.length_c   1.000
_cell.angle_alpha   90.00
_cell.angle_beta   90.00
_cell.angle_gamma   90.00
#
_symmetry.space_group_name_H-M   'P 1'
#
loop_
_entity.id
_entity.type
_entity.pdbx_description
1 polymer ?
#
loop_
_entity_poly.entity_id
_entity_poly.type
_entity_poly.pdbx_seq_one_letter_code
_entity_poly.pdbx_strand_id
1 'polypeptide(L)'
;MHAGEVNQKSIDSFVEKTPFVKKQQTAEMVQINGSNIFIKKKNQAEHNSVMDISFVKQNSKFDFLLNLNNEVVDVRKGEIGVPIYYMQKYNLRIGDKIWADKNKNELEFTISAFVRDVQMNLKIYTSHRTYLKKVPLLRIHSLKHSIH
;
A
#
# COMPACT_ATOMS: atom_id res chain seq x y z
N MET A 1 -13.20 1.72 -7.13
CA MET A 1 -12.11 0.72 -7.22
C MET A 1 -12.58 -0.41 -8.14
N HIS A 2 -11.70 -1.03 -8.92
CA HIS A 2 -12.04 -2.14 -9.81
C HIS A 2 -11.13 -3.33 -9.52
N ALA A 3 -11.67 -4.54 -9.54
CA ALA A 3 -10.93 -5.79 -9.44
C ALA A 3 -11.04 -6.53 -10.78
N GLY A 4 -9.91 -6.96 -11.33
CA GLY A 4 -9.85 -7.59 -12.65
C GLY A 4 -9.08 -6.75 -13.67
N GLU A 5 -9.22 -7.12 -14.93
CA GLU A 5 -8.56 -6.42 -16.03
C GLU A 5 -9.17 -5.03 -16.25
N VAL A 6 -8.32 -4.02 -16.26
CA VAL A 6 -8.74 -2.63 -16.52
C VAL A 6 -8.51 -2.30 -17.99
N ASN A 7 -9.57 -1.89 -18.69
CA ASN A 7 -9.44 -1.32 -20.02
C ASN A 7 -9.02 0.15 -19.94
N GLN A 8 -7.71 0.40 -19.94
CA GLN A 8 -7.15 1.75 -19.85
C GLN A 8 -7.60 2.64 -21.01
N LYS A 9 -7.72 2.10 -22.24
CA LYS A 9 -8.15 2.89 -23.42
C LYS A 9 -9.55 3.45 -23.26
N SER A 10 -10.47 2.68 -22.67
CA SER A 10 -11.83 3.16 -22.39
C SER A 10 -11.85 4.29 -21.38
N ILE A 11 -11.00 4.22 -20.35
CA ILE A 11 -10.86 5.29 -19.35
C ILE A 11 -10.29 6.55 -20.02
N ASP A 12 -9.23 6.40 -20.82
CA ASP A 12 -8.59 7.53 -21.52
C ASP A 12 -9.60 8.22 -22.46
N SER A 13 -10.34 7.43 -23.24
CA SER A 13 -11.38 7.95 -24.14
C SER A 13 -12.50 8.70 -23.41
N PHE A 14 -12.86 8.26 -22.20
CA PHE A 14 -13.85 8.95 -21.37
C PHE A 14 -13.31 10.30 -20.88
N VAL A 15 -12.05 10.33 -20.42
CA VAL A 15 -11.39 11.54 -19.93
C VAL A 15 -11.28 12.58 -21.04
N GLU A 16 -10.84 12.18 -22.24
CA GLU A 16 -10.72 13.09 -23.39
C GLU A 16 -12.04 13.75 -23.78
N LYS A 17 -13.16 13.02 -23.66
CA LYS A 17 -14.50 13.53 -24.00
C LYS A 17 -15.16 14.34 -22.88
N THR A 18 -14.53 14.41 -21.70
CA THR A 18 -15.14 15.03 -20.52
C THR A 18 -14.37 16.30 -20.14
N PRO A 19 -14.79 17.50 -20.60
CA PRO A 19 -14.05 18.75 -20.40
C PRO A 19 -13.90 19.17 -18.93
N PHE A 20 -14.69 18.59 -18.02
CA PHE A 20 -14.62 18.84 -16.59
C PHE A 20 -13.54 18.02 -15.86
N VAL A 21 -12.88 17.06 -16.54
CA VAL A 21 -11.80 16.26 -15.96
C VAL A 21 -10.46 16.95 -16.19
N LYS A 22 -9.89 17.53 -15.13
CA LYS A 22 -8.60 18.24 -15.21
C LYS A 22 -7.39 17.30 -15.32
N LYS A 23 -7.39 16.18 -14.59
CA LYS A 23 -6.31 15.17 -14.59
C LYS A 23 -6.86 13.79 -14.20
N GLN A 24 -6.28 12.73 -14.77
CA GLN A 24 -6.57 11.33 -14.43
C GLN A 24 -5.27 10.55 -14.24
N GLN A 25 -5.30 9.62 -13.28
CA GLN A 25 -4.31 8.55 -13.16
C GLN A 25 -4.98 7.26 -12.70
N THR A 26 -4.46 6.13 -13.20
CA THR A 26 -4.83 4.79 -12.76
C THR A 26 -3.68 4.23 -11.92
N ALA A 27 -3.97 3.81 -10.69
CA ALA A 27 -2.99 3.25 -9.77
C ALA A 27 -3.35 1.80 -9.44
N GLU A 28 -2.34 0.93 -9.42
CA GLU A 28 -2.48 -0.44 -8.98
C GLU A 28 -2.37 -0.52 -7.46
N MET A 29 -3.30 -1.24 -6.85
CA MET A 29 -3.35 -1.48 -5.42
C MET A 29 -3.55 -2.97 -5.17
N VAL A 30 -2.75 -3.53 -4.26
CA VAL A 30 -2.87 -4.93 -3.85
C VAL A 30 -3.26 -5.00 -2.39
N GLN A 31 -4.51 -5.38 -2.13
CA GLN A 31 -5.02 -5.59 -0.79
C GLN A 31 -4.56 -6.95 -0.25
N ILE A 32 -4.10 -6.95 0.99
CA ILE A 32 -3.61 -8.14 1.69
C ILE A 32 -4.46 -8.38 2.92
N ASN A 33 -4.86 -9.63 3.13
CA ASN A 33 -5.56 -10.03 4.34
C ASN A 33 -4.63 -9.86 5.55
N GLY A 34 -5.11 -9.28 6.65
CA GLY A 34 -4.33 -9.06 7.88
C GLY A 34 -3.71 -10.34 8.44
N SER A 35 -4.34 -11.51 8.21
CA SER A 35 -3.79 -12.82 8.60
C SER A 35 -2.45 -13.17 7.92
N ASN A 36 -2.11 -12.47 6.84
CA ASN A 36 -0.87 -12.65 6.09
C ASN A 36 0.15 -11.53 6.36
N ILE A 37 -0.15 -10.56 7.23
CA ILE A 37 0.73 -9.43 7.54
C ILE A 37 1.17 -9.51 9.00
N PHE A 38 2.48 -9.35 9.22
CA PHE A 38 3.10 -9.42 10.53
C PHE A 38 3.87 -8.13 10.80
N ILE A 39 3.49 -7.43 11.86
CA ILE A 39 4.07 -6.13 12.23
C ILE A 39 4.73 -6.27 13.60
N LYS A 40 5.99 -5.83 13.72
CA LYS A 40 6.85 -5.93 14.92
C LYS A 40 7.22 -7.35 15.35
N LYS A 41 6.30 -8.31 15.30
CA LYS A 41 6.50 -9.70 15.72
C LYS A 41 6.07 -10.66 14.61
N LYS A 42 7.02 -11.45 14.11
CA LYS A 42 6.82 -12.38 12.99
C LYS A 42 5.85 -13.53 13.27
N ASN A 43 5.54 -13.81 14.54
CA ASN A 43 4.62 -14.87 14.95
C ASN A 43 3.22 -14.36 15.33
N GLN A 44 2.94 -13.06 15.16
CA GLN A 44 1.64 -12.47 15.47
C GLN A 44 1.13 -11.70 14.25
N ALA A 45 0.23 -12.33 13.50
CA ALA A 45 -0.36 -11.67 12.34
C ALA A 45 -1.46 -10.69 12.76
N GLU A 46 -1.82 -9.78 11.85
CA GLU A 46 -2.92 -8.83 11.98
C GLU A 46 -4.31 -9.49 11.80
N HIS A 47 -4.52 -10.71 12.32
CA HIS A 47 -5.72 -11.55 12.10
C HIS A 47 -7.05 -10.85 12.40
N ASN A 48 -7.10 -10.06 13.47
CA ASN A 48 -8.30 -9.38 13.95
C ASN A 48 -8.31 -7.89 13.59
N SER A 49 -7.44 -7.47 12.67
CA SER A 49 -7.38 -6.08 12.25
C SER A 49 -8.58 -5.78 11.37
N VAL A 50 -9.38 -4.80 11.80
CA VAL A 50 -10.43 -4.20 10.95
C VAL A 50 -9.86 -3.29 9.85
N MET A 51 -8.53 -3.26 9.73
CA MET A 51 -7.80 -2.38 8.83
C MET A 51 -7.50 -3.10 7.52
N ASP A 52 -7.93 -2.52 6.40
CA ASP A 52 -7.48 -2.94 5.09
C ASP A 52 -6.04 -2.49 4.86
N ILE A 53 -5.14 -3.46 4.73
CA ILE A 53 -3.72 -3.24 4.44
C ILE A 53 -3.53 -3.40 2.94
N SER A 54 -3.19 -2.30 2.27
CA SER A 54 -2.96 -2.29 0.84
C SER A 54 -1.53 -1.90 0.50
N PHE A 55 -0.89 -2.67 -0.39
CA PHE A 55 0.38 -2.31 -0.99
C PHE A 55 0.17 -1.52 -2.28
N VAL A 56 0.84 -0.37 -2.38
CA VAL A 56 0.80 0.51 -3.55
C VAL A 56 2.20 0.89 -4.00
N LYS A 57 2.31 1.31 -5.25
CA LYS A 57 3.46 2.08 -5.74
C LYS A 57 3.18 3.57 -5.62
N GLN A 58 4.22 4.37 -5.70
CA GLN A 58 4.10 5.81 -5.67
C GLN A 58 3.49 6.26 -6.99
N ASN A 59 2.45 7.07 -6.89
CA ASN A 59 1.84 7.72 -8.02
C ASN A 59 2.84 8.66 -8.71
N SER A 60 2.68 8.86 -10.02
CA SER A 60 3.60 9.68 -10.82
C SER A 60 3.09 11.10 -11.09
N LYS A 61 1.78 11.35 -10.95
CA LYS A 61 1.15 12.62 -11.35
C LYS A 61 0.65 13.47 -10.18
N PHE A 62 -0.10 12.87 -9.26
CA PHE A 62 -0.69 13.52 -8.09
C PHE A 62 -1.01 12.46 -7.03
N ASP A 63 -1.59 12.85 -5.88
CA ASP A 63 -1.91 11.91 -4.78
C ASP A 63 -0.66 11.12 -4.34
N PHE A 64 0.39 11.88 -4.02
CA PHE A 64 1.67 11.34 -3.54
C PHE A 64 1.56 10.95 -2.07
N LEU A 65 2.14 9.82 -1.70
CA LEU A 65 2.43 9.52 -0.30
C LEU A 65 3.61 10.37 0.15
N LEU A 66 3.44 11.06 1.28
CA LEU A 66 4.42 12.00 1.81
C LEU A 66 5.06 11.46 3.09
N ASN A 67 6.31 11.80 3.33
CA ASN A 67 6.98 11.49 4.59
C ASN A 67 6.55 12.48 5.69
N LEU A 68 7.13 12.37 6.89
CA LEU A 68 6.80 13.25 8.01
C LEU A 68 7.22 14.72 7.80
N ASN A 69 8.13 14.97 6.86
CA ASN A 69 8.60 16.30 6.44
C ASN A 69 7.82 16.84 5.23
N ASN A 70 6.73 16.17 4.83
CA ASN A 70 5.90 16.50 3.66
C ASN A 70 6.64 16.38 2.31
N GLU A 71 7.68 15.57 2.24
CA GLU A 71 8.40 15.26 0.99
C GLU A 71 7.85 13.99 0.38
N VAL A 72 7.91 13.88 -0.96
CA VAL A 72 7.49 12.68 -1.69
C VAL A 72 8.34 11.49 -1.24
N VAL A 73 7.68 10.42 -0.80
CA VAL A 73 8.38 9.23 -0.31
C VAL A 73 9.04 8.49 -1.47
N ASP A 74 10.31 8.14 -1.29
CA ASP A 74 11.03 7.22 -2.17
C ASP A 74 11.68 6.11 -1.35
N VAL A 75 11.30 4.85 -1.59
CA VAL A 75 11.83 3.67 -0.87
C VAL A 75 12.66 2.82 -1.82
N ARG A 76 13.65 2.06 -1.35
CA ARG A 76 14.44 1.16 -2.22
C ARG A 76 13.78 -0.21 -2.35
N LYS A 77 14.33 -1.06 -3.23
CA LYS A 77 13.91 -2.46 -3.33
C LYS A 77 14.17 -3.17 -2.00
N GLY A 78 13.15 -3.85 -1.47
CA GLY A 78 13.22 -4.51 -0.16
C GLY A 78 12.90 -3.57 1.02
N GLU A 79 12.70 -2.28 0.75
CA GLU A 79 12.25 -1.33 1.75
C GLU A 79 10.75 -1.01 1.62
N ILE A 80 10.17 -0.47 2.69
CA ILE A 80 8.75 -0.15 2.79
C ILE A 80 8.49 1.19 3.48
N GLY A 81 7.52 1.92 2.94
CA GLY A 81 6.93 3.10 3.55
C GLY A 81 5.67 2.70 4.31
N VAL A 82 5.65 2.90 5.63
CA VAL A 82 4.60 2.40 6.52
C VAL A 82 3.74 3.55 7.03
N PRO A 83 2.40 3.43 7.02
CA PRO A 83 1.52 4.46 7.57
C PRO A 83 1.90 4.86 9.00
N ILE A 84 1.87 6.17 9.28
CA ILE A 84 2.13 6.69 10.63
C ILE A 84 1.22 6.06 11.71
N TYR A 85 0.03 5.60 11.32
CA TYR A 85 -0.84 4.82 12.19
C TYR A 85 -0.13 3.60 12.81
N TYR A 86 0.52 2.77 11.99
CA TYR A 86 1.23 1.58 12.46
C TYR A 86 2.50 1.95 13.22
N MET A 87 3.16 3.05 12.85
CA MET A 87 4.27 3.61 13.62
C MET A 87 3.84 3.88 15.07
N GLN A 88 2.73 4.57 15.25
CA GLN A 88 2.23 4.93 16.58
C GLN A 88 1.69 3.71 17.33
N LYS A 89 0.90 2.85 16.68
CA LYS A 89 0.29 1.66 17.30
C LYS A 89 1.33 0.69 17.84
N TYR A 90 2.42 0.47 17.09
CA TYR A 90 3.44 -0.54 17.41
C TYR A 90 4.78 0.05 17.85
N ASN A 91 4.86 1.37 18.02
CA ASN A 91 6.07 2.10 18.34
C ASN A 91 7.24 1.72 17.41
N LEU A 92 6.96 1.67 16.10
CA LEU A 92 7.92 1.26 15.07
C LEU A 92 8.99 2.33 14.86
N ARG A 93 10.16 1.89 14.41
CA ARG A 93 11.28 2.75 14.02
C ARG A 93 11.75 2.43 12.60
N ILE A 94 12.41 3.39 11.98
CA ILE A 94 13.17 3.13 10.75
C ILE A 94 14.18 2.02 11.03
N GLY A 95 14.28 1.04 10.13
CA GLY A 95 15.08 -0.17 10.30
C GLY A 95 14.33 -1.36 10.91
N ASP A 96 13.15 -1.16 11.52
CA ASP A 96 12.28 -2.29 11.91
C ASP A 96 11.82 -3.07 10.67
N LYS A 97 11.37 -4.31 10.87
CA LYS A 97 10.93 -5.21 9.80
C LYS A 97 9.42 -5.44 9.81
N ILE A 98 8.86 -5.63 8.61
CA ILE A 98 7.48 -6.08 8.37
C ILE A 98 7.55 -7.30 7.46
N TRP A 99 6.69 -8.27 7.71
CA TRP A 99 6.58 -9.47 6.88
C TRP A 99 5.20 -9.60 6.27
N ALA A 100 5.17 -10.11 5.05
CA ALA A 100 3.97 -10.59 4.40
C ALA A 100 4.18 -12.05 3.99
N ASP A 101 3.36 -12.96 4.49
CA ASP A 101 3.48 -14.40 4.22
C ASP A 101 2.13 -15.00 3.85
N LYS A 102 2.11 -15.75 2.75
CA LYS A 102 1.00 -16.61 2.35
C LYS A 102 1.56 -17.81 1.58
N ASN A 103 1.11 -19.01 1.93
CA ASN A 103 1.43 -20.25 1.22
C ASN A 103 2.95 -20.49 1.01
N LYS A 104 3.78 -20.23 2.05
CA LYS A 104 5.25 -20.37 2.01
C LYS A 104 5.97 -19.37 1.09
N ASN A 105 5.30 -18.29 0.68
CA ASN A 105 5.93 -17.19 -0.02
C ASN A 105 6.08 -16.00 0.93
N GLU A 106 7.16 -16.02 1.71
CA GLU A 106 7.48 -14.96 2.65
C GLU A 106 8.18 -13.79 1.95
N LEU A 107 7.69 -12.59 2.22
CA LEU A 107 8.32 -11.33 1.87
C LEU A 107 8.68 -10.59 3.15
N GLU A 108 9.94 -10.17 3.23
CA GLU A 108 10.44 -9.32 4.30
C GLU A 108 10.73 -7.92 3.75
N PHE A 109 10.36 -6.91 4.53
CA PHE A 109 10.62 -5.51 4.23
C PHE A 109 11.26 -4.79 5.40
N THR A 110 12.21 -3.91 5.11
CA THR A 110 12.77 -2.97 6.09
C THR A 110 12.07 -1.62 5.99
N ILE A 111 11.59 -1.09 7.11
CA ILE A 111 10.94 0.22 7.14
C ILE A 111 11.99 1.29 6.86
N SER A 112 11.83 2.04 5.76
CA SER A 112 12.70 3.17 5.43
C SER A 112 11.99 4.52 5.44
N ALA A 113 10.65 4.52 5.51
CA ALA A 113 9.87 5.75 5.68
C ALA A 113 8.59 5.51 6.48
N PHE A 114 8.14 6.55 7.17
CA PHE A 114 6.77 6.64 7.67
C PHE A 114 5.97 7.58 6.78
N VAL A 115 4.80 7.12 6.35
CA VAL A 115 4.00 7.81 5.34
C VAL A 115 2.75 8.43 5.95
N ARG A 116 2.43 9.63 5.46
CA ARG A 116 1.15 10.29 5.62
C ARG A 116 0.41 10.18 4.30
N ASP A 117 -0.75 9.55 4.37
CA ASP A 117 -1.71 9.58 3.28
C ASP A 117 -2.59 10.81 3.46
N VAL A 118 -2.31 11.89 2.72
CA VAL A 118 -2.94 13.20 2.95
C VAL A 118 -4.47 13.13 2.89
N GLN A 119 -5.04 12.14 2.19
CA GLN A 119 -6.49 11.93 2.14
C GLN A 119 -7.01 10.93 3.19
N MET A 120 -6.17 10.02 3.70
CA MET A 120 -6.59 8.87 4.54
C MET A 120 -5.86 8.76 5.88
N ASN A 121 -5.29 9.86 6.40
CA ASN A 121 -4.47 9.85 7.63
C ASN A 121 -5.26 9.93 8.95
N LEU A 122 -6.60 10.07 8.92
CA LEU A 122 -7.39 10.12 10.16
C LEU A 122 -7.60 8.71 10.75
N LYS A 123 -7.57 8.62 12.08
CA LYS A 123 -7.77 7.36 12.82
C LYS A 123 -9.13 6.68 12.57
N ILE A 124 -10.12 7.43 12.07
CA ILE A 124 -11.46 6.92 11.76
C ILE A 124 -11.51 6.12 10.46
N TYR A 125 -10.49 6.19 9.61
CA TYR A 125 -10.45 5.43 8.37
C TYR A 125 -9.94 4.02 8.61
N THR A 126 -10.68 3.05 8.08
CA THR A 126 -10.37 1.61 8.20
C THR A 126 -9.45 1.10 7.09
N SER A 127 -8.84 1.98 6.28
CA SER A 127 -7.98 1.59 5.17
C SER A 127 -6.73 2.45 5.14
N HIS A 128 -5.56 1.84 4.97
CA HIS A 128 -4.28 2.55 4.94
C HIS A 128 -3.38 1.99 3.82
N ARG A 129 -2.79 2.91 3.03
CA ARG A 129 -1.88 2.58 1.93
C ARG A 129 -0.44 2.46 2.40
N THR A 130 0.16 1.31 2.16
CA THR A 130 1.58 1.00 2.45
C THR A 130 2.39 1.03 1.16
N TYR A 131 3.49 1.76 1.14
CA TYR A 131 4.26 2.05 -0.07
C TYR A 131 5.43 1.09 -0.29
N LEU A 132 5.58 0.58 -1.52
CA LEU A 132 6.70 -0.28 -1.94
C LEU A 132 7.26 0.15 -3.30
N LYS A 133 8.60 0.14 -3.45
CA LYS A 133 9.28 0.32 -4.75
C LYS A 133 9.81 -1.03 -5.23
N LYS A 134 9.07 -1.66 -6.15
CA LYS A 134 9.47 -2.89 -6.87
C LYS A 134 9.78 -4.10 -5.96
N VAL A 135 8.76 -4.62 -5.29
CA VAL A 135 8.64 -6.09 -5.18
C VAL A 135 8.14 -6.60 -6.53
N PRO A 136 8.52 -7.78 -7.04
CA PRO A 136 7.82 -8.36 -8.17
C PRO A 136 6.33 -8.37 -7.81
N LEU A 137 5.51 -7.57 -8.50
CA LEU A 137 4.08 -7.50 -8.21
C LEU A 137 3.49 -8.91 -8.24
N LEU A 138 4.01 -9.78 -9.12
CA LEU A 138 3.72 -11.23 -9.15
C LEU A 138 3.83 -11.93 -7.78
N ARG A 139 4.86 -11.62 -6.97
CA ARG A 139 5.00 -12.17 -5.61
C ARG A 139 4.02 -11.56 -4.61
N ILE A 140 3.62 -10.30 -4.78
CA ILE A 140 2.55 -9.70 -3.96
C ILE A 140 1.18 -10.22 -4.43
N HIS A 141 1.00 -10.48 -5.73
CA HIS A 141 -0.22 -11.03 -6.30
C HIS A 141 -0.53 -12.42 -5.77
N SER A 142 0.50 -13.25 -5.53
CA SER A 142 0.28 -14.54 -4.86
C SER A 142 -0.26 -14.40 -3.43
N LEU A 143 -0.09 -13.21 -2.80
CA LEU A 143 -0.63 -12.90 -1.48
C LEU A 143 -2.08 -12.35 -1.52
N LYS A 144 -2.66 -12.09 -2.71
CA LYS A 144 -4.03 -11.57 -2.86
C LYS A 144 -5.04 -12.49 -2.18
N HIS A 145 -6.09 -11.90 -1.62
CA HIS A 145 -7.23 -12.64 -1.08
C HIS A 145 -7.78 -13.59 -2.16
N SER A 146 -7.89 -14.88 -1.86
CA SER A 146 -8.75 -15.77 -2.65
C SER A 146 -10.16 -15.47 -2.20
N ILE A 147 -10.97 -14.85 -3.05
CA ILE A 147 -12.40 -14.74 -2.82
C ILE A 147 -12.95 -16.12 -3.21
N HIS A 148 -13.44 -16.88 -2.23
CA HIS A 148 -14.31 -18.02 -2.49
C HIS A 148 -15.74 -17.51 -2.58
#